data_AF-A0ABD0LCT6-F1
#
_entry.id   AF-A0ABD0LCT6-F1
#
_cell.length_a   1.000
_cell.length_b   1.000
_cell.length_c   1.000
_cell.angle_alpha   90.00
_cell.angle_beta   90.00
_cell.angle_gamma   90.00
#
_symmetry.space_group_name_H-M   'P 1'
#
loop_
_entity.id
_entity.type
_entity.pdbx_description
1 polymer ?
#
loop_
_entity_poly.entity_id
_entity_poly.type
_entity_poly.pdbx_seq_one_letter_code
_entity_poly.pdbx_strand_id
1 'polypeptide(L)'
;LTTPAVIETTEAPCVSDEDCPDNSWICLQGKCLCQLGNYYSVHLHACVSDCSTSDLLAGYVHYGGYHLEALLALTWFPIFSQTFPQDQCEAHCLVTSGCFAVNFDIVTQECEGIPKDALLLSLSSFQSDASAVFKQRACV
;
A
#
# COMPACT_ATOMS: atom_id res chain seq x y z
N LEU A 1 -3.52 16.51 -15.42
CA LEU A 1 -3.48 15.33 -14.53
C LEU A 1 -2.09 15.30 -13.94
N THR A 2 -1.97 15.63 -12.66
CA THR A 2 -0.71 15.67 -11.93
C THR A 2 -0.37 14.25 -11.49
N THR A 3 0.85 13.79 -11.75
CA THR A 3 1.33 12.48 -11.31
C THR A 3 1.25 12.41 -9.77
N PRO A 4 0.77 11.30 -9.18
CA PRO A 4 0.77 11.12 -7.73
C PRO A 4 2.18 11.29 -7.16
N ALA A 5 2.30 11.95 -6.01
CA ALA A 5 3.58 12.08 -5.33
C ALA A 5 3.99 10.71 -4.76
N VAL A 6 5.18 10.24 -5.12
CA VAL A 6 5.83 9.14 -4.40
C VAL A 6 6.31 9.72 -3.08
N ILE A 7 5.88 9.13 -1.97
CA ILE A 7 6.36 9.50 -0.64
C ILE A 7 7.60 8.65 -0.41
N GLU A 8 8.76 9.27 -0.62
CA GLU A 8 10.04 8.69 -0.23
C GLU A 8 10.08 8.67 1.30
N THR A 9 9.71 7.52 1.87
CA THR A 9 10.01 7.21 3.25
C THR A 9 11.53 7.23 3.40
N THR A 10 12.06 7.85 4.45
CA THR A 10 13.47 7.71 4.81
C THR A 10 13.66 6.29 5.36
N GLU A 11 13.71 5.33 4.45
CA GLU A 11 13.73 3.90 4.74
C GLU A 11 15.05 3.55 5.42
N ALA A 12 14.98 3.17 6.69
CA ALA A 12 16.10 2.51 7.33
C ALA A 12 16.35 1.18 6.60
N PRO A 13 17.59 0.88 6.20
CA PRO A 13 17.92 -0.41 5.62
C PRO A 13 17.78 -1.50 6.69
N CYS A 14 17.32 -2.68 6.29
CA CYS A 14 17.12 -3.82 7.19
C CYS A 14 17.53 -5.14 6.52
N VAL A 15 17.76 -6.17 7.33
CA VAL A 15 17.92 -7.56 6.89
C VAL A 15 16.77 -8.43 7.41
N SER A 16 16.23 -8.06 8.57
CA SER A 16 15.10 -8.71 9.23
C SER A 16 14.19 -7.69 9.91
N ASP A 17 13.01 -8.11 10.32
CA ASP A 17 12.03 -7.25 11.00
C ASP A 17 12.58 -6.64 12.31
N GLU A 18 13.54 -7.30 12.95
CA GLU A 18 14.19 -6.83 14.19
C GLU A 18 15.07 -5.58 13.97
N ASP A 19 15.48 -5.31 12.72
CA ASP A 19 16.26 -4.12 12.39
C ASP A 19 15.37 -2.86 12.27
N CYS A 20 14.05 -3.03 12.24
CA CYS A 20 13.09 -1.95 12.09
C CYS A 20 12.70 -1.31 13.43
N PRO A 21 12.21 -0.04 13.42
CA PRO A 21 12.05 0.75 14.64
C PRO A 21 11.19 0.11 15.74
N ASP A 22 10.11 -0.58 15.34
CA ASP A 22 9.19 -1.30 16.23
C ASP A 22 8.33 -2.31 15.43
N ASN A 23 7.42 -3.00 16.14
CA ASN A 23 6.57 -4.07 15.59
C ASN A 23 5.51 -3.61 14.58
N SER A 24 5.33 -2.31 14.35
CA SER A 24 4.44 -1.78 13.31
C SER A 24 5.13 -1.65 11.95
N TRP A 25 6.43 -1.98 11.89
CA TRP A 25 7.24 -2.05 10.70
C TRP A 25 7.55 -3.49 10.32
N ILE A 26 7.82 -3.72 9.04
CA ILE A 26 8.26 -5.00 8.48
C ILE A 26 9.42 -4.75 7.52
N CYS A 27 10.40 -5.66 7.51
CA CYS A 27 11.52 -5.60 6.59
C CYS A 27 11.15 -6.25 5.24
N LEU A 28 10.96 -5.42 4.22
CA LEU A 28 10.63 -5.88 2.87
C LEU A 28 11.67 -5.36 1.89
N GLN A 29 12.30 -6.27 1.13
CA GLN A 29 13.37 -5.96 0.17
C GLN A 29 14.49 -5.08 0.74
N GLY A 30 14.83 -5.32 2.01
CA GLY A 30 15.89 -4.60 2.70
C GLY A 30 15.52 -3.18 3.16
N LYS A 31 14.22 -2.88 3.22
CA LYS A 31 13.67 -1.60 3.67
C LYS A 31 12.61 -1.81 4.74
N CYS A 32 12.64 -0.99 5.78
CA CYS A 32 11.55 -0.96 6.75
C CYS A 32 10.35 -0.22 6.18
N LEU A 33 9.24 -0.94 6.00
CA LEU A 33 7.95 -0.42 5.56
C LEU A 33 6.91 -0.66 6.65
N CYS A 34 5.80 0.09 6.63
CA CYS A 34 4.73 -0.18 7.59
C CYS A 34 4.08 -1.54 7.30
N GLN A 35 3.85 -2.30 8.35
CA GLN A 35 3.02 -3.49 8.28
C GLN A 35 1.63 -3.08 7.78
N LEU A 36 1.00 -3.96 7.01
CA LEU A 36 -0.38 -3.76 6.54
C LEU A 36 -1.32 -3.39 7.70
N GLY A 37 -2.36 -2.62 7.40
CA GLY A 37 -3.26 -2.10 8.43
C GLY A 37 -2.69 -0.93 9.24
N ASN A 38 -1.36 -0.75 9.26
CA ASN A 38 -0.72 0.51 9.65
C ASN A 38 -0.39 1.35 8.42
N TYR A 39 -0.23 2.64 8.63
CA TYR A 39 0.03 3.63 7.60
C TYR A 39 1.24 4.45 7.97
N TYR A 40 2.07 4.79 6.99
CA TYR A 40 3.14 5.76 7.23
C TYR A 40 2.52 7.14 7.44
N SER A 41 2.74 7.74 8.62
CA SER A 41 2.43 9.14 8.88
C SER A 41 3.64 10.00 8.48
N VAL A 42 3.42 10.94 7.56
CA VAL A 42 4.49 11.86 7.13
C VAL A 42 4.82 12.89 8.20
N HIS A 43 3.87 13.23 9.08
CA HIS A 43 4.11 14.16 10.19
C HIS A 43 4.91 13.52 11.32
N LEU A 44 4.58 12.28 11.68
CA LEU A 44 5.24 11.58 12.78
C LEU A 44 6.49 10.81 12.35
N HIS A 45 6.68 10.60 11.05
CA HIS A 45 7.71 9.71 10.48
C HIS A 45 7.66 8.30 11.10
N ALA A 46 6.45 7.81 11.37
CA ALA A 46 6.18 6.56 12.07
C ALA A 46 4.98 5.83 11.43
N CYS A 47 4.86 4.54 11.70
CA CYS A 47 3.68 3.77 11.32
C CYS A 47 2.57 3.95 12.36
N VAL A 48 1.36 4.29 11.90
CA VAL A 48 0.19 4.54 12.74
C VAL A 48 -0.98 3.64 12.31
N SER A 49 -1.74 3.14 13.27
CA SER A 49 -2.94 2.34 13.01
C SER A 49 -4.20 3.18 12.78
N ASP A 50 -4.19 4.43 13.28
CA ASP A 50 -5.28 5.37 13.08
C ASP A 50 -5.01 6.25 11.86
N CYS A 51 -5.70 5.92 10.77
CA CYS A 51 -5.78 6.75 9.60
C CYS A 51 -7.17 6.65 9.01
N SER A 52 -7.88 7.78 9.02
CA SER A 52 -9.20 7.90 8.43
C SER A 52 -9.11 8.40 6.99
N THR A 53 -10.21 8.35 6.25
CA THR A 53 -10.27 8.83 4.87
C THR A 53 -9.89 10.31 4.75
N SER A 54 -10.11 11.13 5.79
CA SER A 54 -9.73 12.54 5.79
C SER A 54 -8.24 12.79 6.02
N ASP A 55 -7.53 11.80 6.54
CA ASP A 55 -6.10 11.89 6.85
C ASP A 55 -5.22 11.39 5.70
N LEU A 56 -5.83 10.73 4.71
CA LEU A 56 -5.09 10.16 3.58
C LEU A 56 -4.52 11.25 2.67
N LEU A 57 -3.22 11.15 2.42
CA LEU A 57 -2.50 12.05 1.52
C LEU A 57 -2.71 11.68 0.05
N ALA A 58 -2.43 12.65 -0.82
CA ALA A 58 -2.35 12.46 -2.26
C ALA A 58 -0.98 11.89 -2.69
N GLY A 59 -0.57 10.79 -2.05
CA GLY A 59 0.70 10.13 -2.31
C GLY A 59 0.76 8.73 -1.73
N TYR A 60 1.77 7.97 -2.13
CA TYR A 60 1.88 6.55 -1.86
C TYR A 60 3.25 6.16 -1.30
N VAL A 61 3.23 5.17 -0.39
CA VAL A 61 4.35 4.31 -0.02
C VAL A 61 4.34 3.10 -0.95
N HIS A 62 5.52 2.72 -1.45
CA HIS A 62 5.66 1.70 -2.48
C HIS A 62 6.23 0.39 -1.91
N TYR A 63 5.53 -0.71 -2.15
CA TYR A 63 5.92 -2.07 -1.76
C TYR A 63 6.22 -2.86 -3.03
N GLY A 64 7.25 -2.44 -3.77
CA GLY A 64 7.54 -2.99 -5.10
C GLY A 64 7.78 -4.50 -5.08
N GLY A 65 7.26 -5.23 -6.07
CA GLY A 65 7.41 -6.69 -6.16
C GLY A 65 6.52 -7.48 -5.19
N TYR A 66 5.51 -6.83 -4.63
CA TYR A 66 4.50 -7.47 -3.78
C TYR A 66 3.10 -7.11 -4.25
N HIS A 67 2.16 -8.03 -4.08
CA HIS A 67 0.72 -7.76 -4.14
C HIS A 67 0.03 -8.20 -2.86
N LEU A 68 -1.12 -7.58 -2.59
CA LEU A 68 -2.02 -8.03 -1.55
C LEU A 68 -2.95 -9.10 -2.11
N GLU A 69 -2.74 -10.36 -1.73
CA GLU A 69 -3.66 -11.43 -2.11
C GLU A 69 -4.86 -11.43 -1.16
N ALA A 70 -6.06 -11.66 -1.69
CA ALA A 70 -7.21 -12.00 -0.87
C ALA A 70 -7.02 -13.42 -0.31
N LEU A 71 -6.79 -13.55 1.00
CA LEU A 71 -6.61 -14.85 1.68
C LEU A 71 -7.70 -15.88 1.34
N LEU A 72 -8.93 -15.41 1.06
CA LEU A 72 -10.00 -16.18 0.42
C LEU A 72 -10.81 -15.22 -0.47
N ALA A 73 -11.43 -15.71 -1.55
CA ALA A 73 -12.28 -14.90 -2.46
C ALA A 73 -13.50 -14.20 -1.80
N LEU A 74 -13.68 -14.35 -0.48
CA LEU A 74 -14.74 -13.76 0.33
C LEU A 74 -14.22 -12.85 1.46
N THR A 75 -12.90 -12.67 1.63
CA THR A 75 -12.35 -11.85 2.74
C THR A 75 -12.55 -10.37 2.49
N TRP A 76 -12.41 -9.93 1.24
CA TRP A 76 -12.72 -8.56 0.82
C TRP A 76 -12.94 -8.54 -0.69
N PHE A 77 -13.61 -7.47 -1.17
CA PHE A 77 -13.75 -7.19 -2.60
C PHE A 77 -13.03 -5.90 -2.93
N PRO A 78 -12.33 -5.83 -4.07
CA PRO A 78 -11.76 -4.57 -4.52
C PRO A 78 -12.87 -3.56 -4.78
N ILE A 79 -12.62 -2.31 -4.43
CA ILE A 79 -13.55 -1.19 -4.66
C ILE A 79 -13.81 -1.03 -6.16
N PHE A 80 -12.77 -1.27 -6.95
CA PHE A 80 -12.82 -1.39 -8.39
C PHE A 80 -11.75 -2.40 -8.83
N SER A 81 -11.98 -3.10 -9.93
CA SER A 81 -10.97 -3.85 -10.67
C SER A 81 -11.15 -3.50 -12.15
N GLN A 82 -10.14 -2.88 -12.75
CA GLN A 82 -10.16 -2.37 -14.12
C GLN A 82 -8.76 -2.42 -14.73
N THR A 83 -8.68 -2.42 -16.07
CA THR A 83 -7.41 -2.29 -16.77
C THR A 83 -7.05 -0.81 -16.93
N PHE A 84 -5.92 -0.39 -16.36
CA PHE A 84 -5.43 0.99 -16.44
C PHE A 84 -3.92 1.05 -16.71
N PRO A 85 -3.42 2.12 -17.35
CA PRO A 85 -2.04 2.53 -17.14
C PRO A 85 -1.78 2.80 -15.64
N GLN A 86 -0.58 2.51 -15.16
CA GLN A 86 -0.24 2.60 -13.73
C GLN A 86 -0.53 3.98 -13.11
N ASP A 87 -0.22 5.05 -13.83
CA ASP A 87 -0.47 6.43 -13.38
C ASP A 87 -1.97 6.72 -13.24
N GLN A 88 -2.80 6.15 -14.11
CA GLN A 88 -4.26 6.24 -14.02
C GLN A 88 -4.82 5.38 -12.90
N CYS A 89 -4.23 4.21 -12.64
CA CYS A 89 -4.59 3.35 -11.51
C CYS A 89 -4.48 4.13 -10.18
N GLU A 90 -3.32 4.75 -9.96
CA GLU A 90 -3.06 5.56 -8.77
C GLU A 90 -3.95 6.80 -8.70
N ALA A 91 -4.12 7.52 -9.82
CA ALA A 91 -4.99 8.70 -9.87
C ALA A 91 -6.46 8.36 -9.62
N HIS A 92 -6.94 7.20 -10.11
CA HIS A 92 -8.30 6.74 -9.89
C HIS A 92 -8.55 6.43 -8.42
N CYS A 93 -7.61 5.78 -7.73
CA CYS A 93 -7.71 5.53 -6.30
C CYS A 93 -7.75 6.82 -5.48
N LEU A 94 -6.96 7.85 -5.83
CA LEU A 94 -6.95 9.13 -5.10
C LEU A 94 -8.30 9.84 -5.05
N VAL A 95 -9.12 9.68 -6.11
CA VAL A 95 -10.46 10.29 -6.20
C VAL A 95 -11.58 9.32 -5.81
N THR A 96 -11.25 8.05 -5.56
CA THR A 96 -12.21 7.03 -5.16
C THR A 96 -12.33 6.98 -3.65
N SER A 97 -13.52 7.34 -3.15
CA SER A 97 -13.81 7.29 -1.73
C SER A 97 -13.57 5.89 -1.16
N GLY A 98 -12.81 5.82 -0.08
CA GLY A 98 -12.51 4.56 0.60
C GLY A 98 -11.38 3.75 -0.02
N CYS A 99 -10.67 4.25 -1.04
CA CYS A 99 -9.47 3.60 -1.58
C CYS A 99 -8.22 4.00 -0.77
N PHE A 100 -7.61 3.01 -0.12
CA PHE A 100 -6.46 3.16 0.77
C PHE A 100 -5.16 2.62 0.15
N ALA A 101 -5.26 1.69 -0.78
CA ALA A 101 -4.12 1.15 -1.52
C ALA A 101 -4.54 0.70 -2.92
N VAL A 102 -3.55 0.37 -3.77
CA VAL A 102 -3.76 -0.28 -5.06
C VAL A 102 -2.90 -1.53 -5.17
N ASN A 103 -3.47 -2.59 -5.74
CA ASN A 103 -2.72 -3.64 -6.42
C ASN A 103 -2.63 -3.26 -7.90
N PHE A 104 -1.45 -3.37 -8.49
CA PHE A 104 -1.25 -3.17 -9.92
C PHE A 104 -0.36 -4.27 -10.49
N ASP A 105 -0.80 -4.93 -11.56
CA ASP A 105 0.03 -5.86 -12.33
C ASP A 105 0.59 -5.16 -13.57
N ILE A 106 1.91 -5.04 -13.67
CA ILE A 106 2.57 -4.31 -14.76
C ILE A 106 2.49 -5.02 -16.11
N VAL A 107 2.18 -6.32 -16.14
CA VAL A 107 2.09 -7.15 -17.34
C VAL A 107 0.67 -7.10 -17.89
N THR A 108 -0.34 -7.34 -17.06
CA THR A 108 -1.76 -7.36 -17.47
C THR A 108 -2.39 -5.97 -17.45
N GLN A 109 -1.76 -5.00 -16.77
CA GLN A 109 -2.31 -3.68 -16.48
C GLN A 109 -3.59 -3.72 -15.63
N GLU A 110 -3.84 -4.83 -14.96
CA GLU A 110 -4.94 -4.95 -14.01
C GLU A 110 -4.65 -4.08 -12.77
N CYS A 111 -5.64 -3.30 -12.39
CA CYS A 111 -5.58 -2.35 -11.29
C CYS A 111 -6.77 -2.59 -10.35
N GLU A 112 -6.47 -2.83 -9.08
CA GLU A 112 -7.47 -3.03 -8.04
C GLU A 112 -7.37 -1.95 -6.96
N GLY A 113 -8.51 -1.37 -6.59
CA GLY A 113 -8.61 -0.45 -5.46
C GLY A 113 -8.87 -1.20 -4.15
N ILE A 114 -8.01 -1.02 -3.17
CA ILE A 114 -8.03 -1.79 -1.92
C ILE A 114 -8.67 -0.96 -0.79
N PRO A 115 -9.72 -1.47 -0.12
CA PRO A 115 -10.33 -0.80 1.03
C PRO A 115 -9.51 -0.99 2.32
N LYS A 116 -9.74 -0.12 3.31
CA LYS A 116 -9.07 -0.20 4.63
C LYS A 116 -9.24 -1.56 5.29
N ASP A 117 -10.44 -2.14 5.24
CA ASP A 117 -10.73 -3.41 5.90
C ASP A 117 -9.92 -4.57 5.29
N ALA A 118 -9.61 -4.51 4.00
CA ALA A 118 -8.73 -5.48 3.35
C ALA A 118 -7.32 -5.43 3.95
N LEU A 119 -6.76 -4.23 4.15
CA LEU A 119 -5.43 -4.05 4.74
C LEU A 119 -5.35 -4.61 6.17
N LEU A 120 -6.45 -4.52 6.93
CA LEU A 120 -6.53 -5.06 8.30
C LEU A 120 -6.66 -6.58 8.33
N LEU A 121 -7.33 -7.18 7.33
CA LEU A 121 -7.55 -8.63 7.26
C LEU A 121 -6.38 -9.38 6.61
N SER A 122 -5.57 -8.69 5.81
CA SER A 122 -4.51 -9.26 4.98
C SER A 122 -3.10 -9.12 5.58
N LEU A 123 -2.97 -8.97 6.90
CA LEU A 123 -1.70 -8.73 7.61
C LEU A 123 -0.55 -9.69 7.25
N SER A 124 -0.87 -10.88 6.76
CA SER A 124 0.09 -11.91 6.37
C SER A 124 0.00 -12.35 4.89
N SER A 125 -0.69 -11.61 4.02
CA SER A 125 -0.96 -12.03 2.63
C SER A 125 -0.26 -11.19 1.57
N PHE A 126 0.86 -10.58 1.94
CA PHE A 126 1.81 -10.11 0.95
C PHE A 126 2.45 -11.30 0.24
N GLN A 127 2.20 -11.40 -1.05
CA GLN A 127 2.85 -12.36 -1.91
C GLN A 127 3.86 -11.63 -2.77
N SER A 128 5.08 -12.16 -2.82
CA SER A 128 6.08 -11.65 -3.75
C SER A 128 5.69 -12.04 -5.18
N ASP A 129 5.57 -11.06 -6.05
CA ASP A 129 5.34 -11.25 -7.47
C ASP A 129 6.09 -10.16 -8.26
N ALA A 130 6.89 -10.60 -9.23
CA ALA A 130 7.73 -9.70 -10.01
C ALA A 130 6.92 -8.75 -10.91
N SER A 131 5.68 -9.10 -11.28
CA SER A 131 4.79 -8.19 -12.00
C SER A 131 4.00 -7.27 -11.08
N ALA A 132 3.98 -7.54 -9.78
CA ALA A 132 3.14 -6.82 -8.84
C ALA A 132 3.76 -5.52 -8.31
N VAL A 133 2.89 -4.51 -8.25
CA VAL A 133 3.14 -3.22 -7.65
C VAL A 133 2.02 -2.93 -6.67
N PHE A 134 2.30 -3.14 -5.38
CA PHE A 134 1.43 -2.68 -4.30
C PHE A 134 1.84 -1.29 -3.84
N LYS A 135 0.86 -0.39 -3.73
CA LYS A 135 1.06 0.96 -3.23
C LYS A 135 -0.01 1.31 -2.22
N GLN A 136 0.40 1.73 -1.03
CA GLN A 136 -0.52 2.15 0.03
C GLN A 136 -0.42 3.66 0.22
N ARG A 137 -1.55 4.33 0.41
CA ARG A 137 -1.58 5.77 0.69
C ARG A 137 -0.97 6.04 2.05
N ALA A 138 -0.21 7.12 2.16
CA ALA A 138 0.27 7.60 3.45
C ALA A 138 -0.78 8.48 4.14
N CYS A 139 -0.55 8.75 5.42
CA CYS A 139 -1.40 9.57 6.24
C CYS A 139 -0.67 10.84 6.66
N VAL A 140 -1.44 11.90 6.93
CA VAL A 140 -0.91 13.13 7.50
C VAL A 140 -0.28 12.86 8.85
#